data_AF-A0AAD4DVT0-F1
#
_entry.id   AF-A0AAD4DVT0-F1
#
_cell.length_a   1.000
_cell.length_b   1.000
_cell.length_c   1.000
_cell.angle_alpha   90.00
_cell.angle_beta   90.00
_cell.angle_gamma   90.00
#
_symmetry.space_group_name_H-M   'P 1'
#
loop_
_entity.id
_entity.type
_entity.pdbx_description
1 polymer ?
#
loop_
_entity_poly.entity_id
_entity_poly.type
_entity_poly.pdbx_seq_one_letter_code
_entity_poly.pdbx_strand_id
1 'polypeptide(L)'
;MSYDDDEPTISFLPLPLSFDYINPADWQTVYRQIQEWLTTEVDTESSLWTWGRDAFWLAFIAAYPSFPMGKWPMWDPRIPLEGSFIEHWLECLNDSNTEEVLVQDDVVSHIWNEFCKHAALFYPLPLISSA
;
A
#
# COMPACT_ATOMS: atom_id res chain seq x y z
N MET A 1 -0.63 27.09 25.71
CA MET A 1 -1.08 25.86 25.05
C MET A 1 0.00 25.52 24.05
N SER A 2 0.94 24.67 24.45
CA SER A 2 1.77 23.95 23.49
C SER A 2 0.80 23.02 22.77
N TYR A 3 0.56 23.27 21.49
CA TYR A 3 0.11 22.20 20.62
C TYR A 3 1.32 21.28 20.55
N ASP A 4 1.33 20.22 21.35
CA ASP A 4 2.12 19.06 21.02
C ASP A 4 1.54 18.58 19.67
N ASP A 5 2.15 19.12 18.62
CA ASP A 5 1.98 18.76 17.22
C ASP A 5 2.61 17.37 17.07
N ASP A 6 2.03 16.38 17.77
CA ASP A 6 2.33 14.97 17.56
C ASP A 6 1.64 14.58 16.24
N GLU A 7 2.16 15.11 15.13
CA GLU A 7 1.79 14.62 13.81
C GLU A 7 2.13 13.12 13.78
N PRO A 8 1.18 12.25 13.43
CA PRO A 8 1.38 10.81 13.53
C PRO A 8 2.57 10.40 12.68
N THR A 9 3.58 9.80 13.33
CA THR A 9 4.77 9.31 12.64
C THR A 9 4.42 8.12 11.75
N ILE A 10 5.00 8.05 10.56
CA ILE A 10 4.81 6.93 9.62
C ILE A 10 5.64 5.73 10.11
N SER A 11 5.03 4.83 10.87
CA SER A 11 5.75 3.76 11.61
C SER A 11 6.15 2.55 10.76
N PHE A 12 5.55 2.37 9.58
CA PHE A 12 5.85 1.27 8.66
C PHE A 12 6.99 1.59 7.68
N LEU A 13 7.53 2.81 7.71
CA LEU A 13 8.71 3.24 6.94
C LEU A 13 9.86 3.65 7.87
N PRO A 14 11.13 3.42 7.49
CA PRO A 14 11.56 2.82 6.21
C PRO A 14 11.37 1.31 6.20
N LEU A 15 11.32 0.74 5.00
CA LEU A 15 11.32 -0.70 4.79
C LEU A 15 12.67 -1.31 5.19
N PRO A 16 12.68 -2.57 5.67
CA PRO A 16 13.91 -3.24 6.04
C PRO A 16 14.83 -3.45 4.83
N LEU A 17 16.14 -3.48 5.07
CA LEU A 17 17.16 -3.75 4.04
C LEU A 17 16.96 -5.06 3.27
N SER A 18 16.35 -6.04 3.93
CA SER A 18 16.04 -7.35 3.35
C SER A 18 14.74 -7.39 2.56
N PHE A 19 14.02 -6.26 2.47
CA PHE A 19 12.75 -6.19 1.75
C PHE A 19 12.97 -6.46 0.27
N ASP A 20 12.31 -7.52 -0.23
CA ASP A 20 12.25 -7.85 -1.64
C ASP A 20 10.86 -7.55 -2.18
N TYR A 21 10.76 -6.54 -3.03
CA TYR A 21 9.49 -6.14 -3.64
C TYR A 21 8.91 -7.21 -4.57
N ILE A 22 9.69 -8.21 -5.01
CA ILE A 22 9.18 -9.34 -5.78
C ILE A 22 8.51 -10.37 -4.85
N ASN A 23 8.93 -10.44 -3.58
CA ASN A 23 8.44 -11.42 -2.63
C ASN A 23 7.11 -10.98 -1.99
N PRO A 24 5.99 -11.68 -2.25
CA PRO A 24 4.70 -11.30 -1.68
C PRO A 24 4.66 -11.36 -0.16
N ALA A 25 5.48 -12.20 0.49
CA ALA A 25 5.53 -12.31 1.94
C ALA A 25 6.06 -11.04 2.62
N ASP A 26 6.94 -10.30 1.94
CA ASP A 26 7.47 -9.05 2.47
C ASP A 26 6.39 -7.97 2.41
N TRP A 27 5.65 -7.89 1.30
CA TRP A 27 4.46 -7.05 1.18
C TRP A 27 3.37 -7.40 2.19
N GLN A 28 3.22 -8.68 2.55
CA GLN A 28 2.29 -9.09 3.61
C GLN A 28 2.62 -8.45 4.95
N THR A 29 3.89 -8.20 5.23
CA THR A 29 4.29 -7.50 6.44
C THR A 29 3.98 -6.02 6.35
N VAL A 30 4.26 -5.40 5.20
CA VAL A 30 4.02 -3.98 4.95
C VAL A 30 2.53 -3.63 5.04
N TYR A 31 1.64 -4.30 4.31
CA TYR A 31 0.21 -3.92 4.33
C TYR A 31 -0.39 -4.08 5.74
N ARG A 32 0.06 -5.07 6.53
CA ARG A 32 -0.40 -5.25 7.92
C ARG A 32 0.04 -4.10 8.81
N GLN A 33 1.29 -3.65 8.68
CA GLN A 33 1.78 -2.50 9.43
C GLN A 33 1.04 -1.22 9.05
N ILE A 34 0.78 -1.02 7.75
CA ILE A 34 -0.04 0.11 7.28
C ILE A 34 -1.47 0.01 7.85
N GLN A 35 -2.08 -1.18 7.82
CA GLN A 35 -3.43 -1.39 8.37
C GLN A 35 -3.50 -1.07 9.86
N GLU A 36 -2.53 -1.56 10.64
CA GLU A 36 -2.44 -1.26 12.07
C GLU A 36 -2.35 0.25 12.28
N TRP A 37 -1.37 0.89 11.64
CA TRP A 37 -1.16 2.34 11.72
C TRP A 37 -2.40 3.17 11.34
N LEU A 38 -3.05 2.85 10.22
CA LEU A 38 -4.29 3.53 9.78
C LEU A 38 -5.46 3.38 10.77
N THR A 39 -5.46 2.31 11.56
CA THR A 39 -6.59 1.97 12.42
C THR A 39 -6.37 2.31 13.89
N THR A 40 -5.14 2.69 14.27
CA THR A 40 -4.75 2.99 15.65
C THR A 40 -4.12 4.37 15.84
N GLU A 41 -3.39 4.89 14.85
CA GLU A 41 -2.52 6.06 15.02
C GLU A 41 -2.98 7.30 14.24
N VAL A 42 -3.77 7.13 13.17
CA VAL A 42 -4.10 8.23 12.25
C VAL A 42 -5.59 8.55 12.26
N ASP A 43 -5.92 9.84 12.32
CA ASP A 43 -7.30 10.33 12.20
C ASP A 43 -7.84 10.14 10.77
N THR A 44 -9.06 9.61 10.63
CA THR A 44 -9.66 9.24 9.34
C THR A 44 -9.93 10.42 8.42
N GLU A 45 -10.06 11.64 8.96
CA GLU A 45 -10.32 12.85 8.18
C GLU A 45 -9.01 13.53 7.71
N SER A 46 -7.85 13.00 8.13
CA SER A 46 -6.56 13.56 7.76
C SER A 46 -6.14 13.19 6.34
N SER A 47 -5.36 14.08 5.71
CA SER A 47 -4.70 13.80 4.43
C SER A 47 -3.74 12.62 4.54
N LEU A 48 -3.12 12.44 5.71
CA LEU A 48 -2.21 11.35 6.00
C LEU A 48 -2.92 9.98 5.99
N TRP A 49 -4.16 9.91 6.49
CA TRP A 49 -4.97 8.71 6.41
C TRP A 49 -5.34 8.37 4.97
N THR A 50 -5.73 9.37 4.17
CA THR A 50 -6.03 9.17 2.75
C THR A 50 -4.80 8.66 1.99
N TRP A 51 -3.64 9.27 2.23
CA TRP A 51 -2.37 8.82 1.68
C TRP A 51 -2.03 7.39 2.12
N GLY A 52 -2.19 7.07 3.41
CA GLY A 52 -1.92 5.74 3.95
C GLY A 52 -2.84 4.67 3.39
N ARG A 53 -4.12 4.99 3.14
CA ARG A 53 -5.07 4.09 2.49
C ARG A 53 -4.62 3.70 1.08
N ASP A 54 -4.15 4.66 0.30
CA ASP A 54 -3.61 4.39 -1.04
C ASP A 54 -2.33 3.53 -0.95
N ALA A 55 -1.45 3.82 0.01
CA ALA A 55 -0.26 3.00 0.29
C ALA A 55 -0.63 1.56 0.70
N PHE A 56 -1.69 1.41 1.50
CA PHE A 56 -2.24 0.11 1.88
C PHE A 56 -2.67 -0.69 0.65
N TRP A 57 -3.44 -0.09 -0.26
CA TRP A 57 -3.93 -0.79 -1.44
C TRP A 57 -2.81 -1.22 -2.39
N LEU A 58 -1.79 -0.38 -2.57
CA LEU A 58 -0.57 -0.73 -3.29
C LEU A 58 0.12 -1.95 -2.66
N ALA A 59 0.36 -1.92 -1.35
CA ALA A 59 1.01 -3.03 -0.64
C ALA A 59 0.15 -4.31 -0.63
N PHE A 60 -1.16 -4.18 -0.50
CA PHE A 60 -2.09 -5.31 -0.49
C PHE A 60 -2.14 -6.02 -1.84
N ILE A 61 -2.22 -5.28 -2.94
CA ILE A 61 -2.23 -5.87 -4.28
C ILE A 61 -0.86 -6.48 -4.61
N ALA A 62 0.25 -5.87 -4.17
CA ALA A 62 1.56 -6.50 -4.32
C ALA A 62 1.68 -7.84 -3.56
N ALA A 63 1.07 -7.94 -2.38
CA ALA A 63 0.98 -9.20 -1.63
C ALA A 63 0.04 -10.23 -2.27
N TYR A 64 -1.02 -9.76 -2.94
CA TYR A 64 -2.05 -10.60 -3.55
C TYR A 64 -2.42 -10.11 -4.97
N PRO A 65 -1.55 -10.31 -5.98
CA PRO A 65 -1.75 -9.74 -7.32
C PRO A 65 -2.99 -10.25 -8.07
N SER A 66 -3.60 -11.34 -7.58
CA SER A 66 -4.84 -11.89 -8.12
C SER A 66 -6.11 -11.23 -7.56
N PHE A 67 -5.99 -10.25 -6.66
CA PHE A 67 -7.14 -9.52 -6.13
C PHE A 67 -7.93 -8.81 -7.24
N PRO A 68 -9.28 -8.88 -7.26
CA PRO A 68 -10.17 -9.56 -6.33
C PRO A 68 -10.54 -10.99 -6.72
N MET A 69 -10.14 -11.47 -7.91
CA MET A 69 -10.56 -12.75 -8.50
C MET A 69 -9.90 -13.99 -7.86
N GLY A 70 -8.83 -13.80 -7.09
CA GLY A 70 -8.08 -14.86 -6.43
C GLY A 70 -8.38 -15.03 -4.94
N LYS A 71 -7.40 -15.58 -4.22
CA LYS A 71 -7.47 -15.74 -2.76
C LYS A 71 -6.70 -14.63 -2.08
N TRP A 72 -7.33 -14.02 -1.10
CA TRP A 72 -6.78 -12.92 -0.33
C TRP A 72 -7.41 -12.94 1.08
N PRO A 73 -6.70 -12.45 2.10
CA PRO A 73 -7.21 -12.37 3.46
C PRO A 73 -8.16 -11.18 3.62
N MET A 74 -9.15 -11.30 4.50
CA MET A 74 -9.96 -10.14 4.89
C MET A 74 -9.06 -9.04 5.48
N TRP A 75 -9.28 -7.80 5.05
CA TRP A 75 -8.70 -6.60 5.66
C TRP A 75 -9.68 -5.97 6.63
N ASP A 76 -9.22 -4.97 7.39
CA ASP A 76 -10.08 -4.23 8.32
C ASP A 76 -11.12 -3.39 7.56
N PRO A 77 -12.43 -3.56 7.82
CA PRO A 77 -13.50 -2.89 7.06
C PRO A 77 -13.50 -1.36 7.23
N ARG A 78 -12.75 -0.82 8.19
CA ARG A 78 -12.52 0.63 8.31
C ARG A 78 -11.68 1.20 7.17
N ILE A 79 -10.98 0.36 6.41
CA ILE A 79 -10.24 0.76 5.21
C ILE A 79 -11.16 0.50 4.00
N PRO A 80 -11.78 1.56 3.45
CA PRO A 80 -12.68 1.42 2.33
C PRO A 80 -11.89 1.15 1.05
N LEU A 81 -12.58 0.49 0.11
CA LEU A 81 -12.06 0.20 -1.21
C LEU A 81 -12.25 1.43 -2.11
N GLU A 82 -11.49 2.46 -1.80
CA GLU A 82 -11.54 3.80 -2.39
C GLU A 82 -10.13 4.34 -2.58
N GLY A 83 -9.95 5.17 -3.61
CA GLY A 83 -8.67 5.77 -3.96
C GLY A 83 -8.30 5.52 -5.41
N SER A 84 -7.59 6.48 -6.01
CA SER A 84 -7.32 6.52 -7.45
C SER A 84 -6.67 5.22 -7.97
N PHE A 85 -5.76 4.63 -7.19
CA PHE A 85 -5.09 3.40 -7.58
C PHE A 85 -6.03 2.18 -7.57
N ILE A 86 -6.77 1.97 -6.49
CA ILE A 86 -7.62 0.78 -6.33
C ILE A 86 -8.84 0.83 -7.25
N GLU A 87 -9.40 2.02 -7.47
CA GLU A 87 -10.49 2.22 -8.44
C GLU A 87 -10.03 1.89 -9.85
N HIS A 88 -8.88 2.41 -10.28
CA HIS A 88 -8.30 2.09 -11.58
C HIS A 88 -7.99 0.60 -11.72
N TRP A 89 -7.43 -0.02 -10.68
CA TRP A 89 -7.18 -1.47 -10.66
C TRP A 89 -8.46 -2.27 -10.90
N LEU A 90 -9.57 -1.91 -10.23
CA LEU A 90 -10.86 -2.57 -10.42
C LEU A 90 -11.48 -2.32 -11.80
N GLU A 91 -11.32 -1.11 -12.35
CA GLU A 91 -11.80 -0.78 -13.69
C GLU A 91 -11.09 -1.60 -14.78
N CYS A 92 -9.77 -1.74 -14.69
CA CYS A 92 -8.98 -2.56 -15.62
C CYS A 92 -9.45 -4.03 -15.68
N LEU A 93 -9.98 -4.54 -14.56
CA LEU A 93 -10.53 -5.89 -14.46
C LEU A 93 -11.91 -6.02 -15.12
N ASN A 94 -12.71 -4.95 -15.13
CA ASN A 94 -14.05 -4.96 -15.71
C ASN A 94 -14.04 -4.78 -17.23
N ASP A 95 -13.10 -4.02 -17.76
CA ASP A 95 -13.00 -3.75 -19.21
C ASP A 95 -12.39 -4.90 -20.01
N SER A 96 -11.77 -5.85 -19.33
CA SER A 96 -10.87 -6.78 -19.98
C SER A 96 -11.41 -8.20 -20.06
N ASN A 97 -11.56 -8.61 -21.32
CA ASN A 97 -11.47 -9.97 -21.83
C ASN A 97 -10.06 -10.60 -21.57
N THR A 98 -9.38 -10.26 -20.47
CA THR A 98 -7.97 -10.55 -20.19
C THR A 98 -7.77 -11.99 -19.75
N GLU A 99 -7.78 -12.88 -20.74
CA GLU A 99 -6.92 -14.07 -20.73
C GLU A 99 -5.43 -13.70 -20.94
N GLU A 100 -5.11 -12.44 -21.25
CA GLU A 100 -3.74 -11.92 -21.21
C GLU A 100 -3.31 -11.73 -19.75
N VAL A 101 -2.80 -12.83 -19.21
CA VAL A 101 -1.93 -12.92 -18.05
C VAL A 101 -1.06 -11.67 -17.98
N LEU A 102 -1.42 -10.71 -17.13
CA LEU A 102 -0.45 -9.74 -16.66
C LEU A 102 0.69 -10.57 -16.05
N VAL A 103 1.84 -10.57 -16.71
CA VAL A 103 3.01 -11.30 -16.22
C VAL A 103 3.26 -10.79 -14.81
N GLN A 104 3.23 -11.67 -13.83
CA GLN A 104 3.24 -11.31 -12.41
C GLN A 104 4.40 -10.36 -12.07
N ASP A 105 5.55 -10.56 -12.72
CA ASP A 105 6.74 -9.72 -12.57
C ASP A 105 6.54 -8.28 -13.07
N ASP A 106 5.79 -8.07 -14.16
CA ASP A 106 5.49 -6.73 -14.70
C ASP A 106 4.54 -5.96 -13.78
N VAL A 107 3.55 -6.64 -13.21
CA VAL A 107 2.60 -6.06 -12.24
C VAL A 107 3.33 -5.64 -10.97
N VAL A 108 4.14 -6.52 -10.41
CA VAL A 108 4.82 -6.27 -9.14
C VAL A 108 5.86 -5.16 -9.29
N SER A 109 6.57 -5.09 -10.42
CA SER A 109 7.49 -4.00 -10.73
C SER A 109 6.76 -2.66 -10.90
N HIS A 110 5.60 -2.66 -11.56
CA HIS A 110 4.76 -1.47 -11.69
C HIS A 110 4.28 -0.98 -10.32
N ILE A 111 3.75 -1.88 -9.49
CA ILE A 111 3.26 -1.53 -8.15
C ILE A 111 4.40 -1.01 -7.27
N TRP A 112 5.59 -1.61 -7.32
CA TRP A 112 6.74 -1.11 -6.57
C TRP A 112 7.11 0.33 -6.94
N ASN A 113 7.09 0.65 -8.24
CA ASN A 113 7.37 2.01 -8.71
C ASN A 113 6.28 3.01 -8.26
N GLU A 114 5.01 2.63 -8.34
CA GLU A 114 3.91 3.46 -7.84
C GLU A 114 3.96 3.63 -6.32
N PHE A 115 4.26 2.57 -5.56
CA PHE A 115 4.49 2.64 -4.12
C PHE A 115 5.63 3.59 -3.77
N CYS A 116 6.75 3.52 -4.50
CA CYS A 116 7.88 4.42 -4.27
C CYS A 116 7.49 5.90 -4.45
N LYS A 117 6.80 6.21 -5.56
CA LYS A 117 6.35 7.57 -5.86
C LYS A 117 5.35 8.08 -4.83
N HIS A 118 4.37 7.24 -4.49
CA HIS A 118 3.34 7.57 -3.54
C HIS A 118 3.92 7.78 -2.15
N ALA A 119 4.81 6.89 -1.71
CA ALA A 119 5.44 6.99 -0.40
C ALA A 119 6.28 8.28 -0.25
N ALA A 120 6.95 8.72 -1.32
CA ALA A 120 7.75 9.94 -1.33
C ALA A 120 6.94 11.24 -1.09
N LEU A 121 5.61 11.21 -1.21
CA LEU A 121 4.75 12.37 -0.97
C LEU A 121 4.75 12.82 0.51
N PHE A 122 4.83 11.86 1.43
CA PHE A 122 4.83 12.12 2.89
C PHE A 122 6.07 11.56 3.60
N TYR A 123 6.91 10.80 2.89
CA TYR A 123 8.16 10.26 3.42
C TYR A 123 9.33 10.59 2.48
N PRO A 124 9.96 11.77 2.60
CA PRO A 124 11.03 12.23 1.70
C PRO A 124 12.40 11.56 1.97
N LEU A 125 12.46 10.58 2.87
CA LEU A 125 13.65 9.82 3.22
C LEU A 125 13.78 8.55 2.37
N PRO A 126 14.97 7.90 2.32
CA PRO A 126 15.13 6.65 1.60
C PRO A 126 14.15 5.56 2.09
N LEU A 127 13.38 4.98 1.16
CA LEU A 127 12.36 3.98 1.50
C LEU A 127 12.95 2.67 1.99
N ILE A 128 14.14 2.31 1.52
CA ILE A 128 14.90 1.18 2.05
C ILE A 128 15.90 1.76 3.05
N SER A 129 15.88 1.25 4.29
CA SER A 129 16.82 1.66 5.32
C SER A 129 18.25 1.54 4.79
N SER A 130 19.07 2.58 4.91
CA SER A 130 20.51 2.44 4.68
C SER A 130 21.16 1.93 5.96
N ALA A 131 22.02 0.91 5.86
CA ALA A 131 22.82 0.41 6.98
C ALA A 131 23.81 1.47 7.50
#